data_AF-A0A538FM48-F1
#
_entry.id   AF-A0A538FM48-F1
#
_cell.length_a   1.000
_cell.length_b   1.000
_cell.length_c   1.000
_cell.angle_alpha   90.00
_cell.angle_beta   90.00
_cell.angle_gamma   90.00
#
_symmetry.space_group_name_H-M   'P 1'
#
loop_
_entity.id
_entity.type
_entity.pdbx_description
1 polymer ?
#
loop_
_entity_poly.entity_id
_entity_poly.type
_entity_poly.pdbx_seq_one_letter_code
_entity_poly.pdbx_strand_id
1 'polypeptide(L)'
;MQPGRGPEGRPLSALPSARARVLAFLAILTAGAAGALIGWSFVELQCHGACTGPAGVGAVVGGGAAAGGVAVVAVLTLRAMGEWRSIRAQQELERALAEGEAGAGEGADPEG
;
A
#
# COMPACT_ATOMS: atom_id res chain seq x y z
N MET A 1 -36.75 25.93 -14.23
CA MET A 1 -35.90 26.41 -13.12
C MET A 1 -35.63 25.22 -12.21
N GLN A 2 -34.53 24.50 -12.43
CA GLN A 2 -34.17 23.32 -11.64
C GLN A 2 -33.30 23.74 -10.44
N PRO A 3 -33.55 23.19 -9.23
CA PRO A 3 -32.78 23.48 -8.02
C PRO A 3 -31.36 22.89 -8.13
N GLY A 4 -30.40 23.62 -7.54
CA GLY A 4 -28.96 23.40 -7.70
C GLY A 4 -28.47 22.03 -7.27
N ARG A 5 -27.60 21.46 -8.11
CA ARG A 5 -26.76 20.30 -7.79
C ARG A 5 -26.07 20.53 -6.45
N GLY A 6 -26.21 19.54 -5.56
CA GLY A 6 -25.60 19.52 -4.24
C GLY A 6 -24.07 19.45 -4.31
N PRO A 7 -23.40 19.23 -3.17
CA PRO A 7 -21.95 19.04 -3.10
C PRO A 7 -21.54 17.71 -3.78
N GLU A 8 -21.59 17.68 -5.10
CA GLU A 8 -21.19 16.57 -5.95
C GLU A 8 -19.67 16.40 -5.88
N GLY A 9 -19.26 15.27 -5.31
CA GLY A 9 -18.00 14.62 -5.62
C GLY A 9 -16.75 15.38 -5.24
N ARG A 10 -16.43 15.44 -3.93
CA ARG A 10 -15.00 15.42 -3.58
C ARG A 10 -14.53 14.00 -3.92
N PRO A 11 -13.70 13.77 -4.95
CA PRO A 11 -13.16 12.44 -5.20
C PRO A 11 -12.50 11.99 -3.91
N LEU A 12 -13.02 10.90 -3.33
CA LEU A 12 -12.44 10.26 -2.16
C LEU A 12 -10.97 10.06 -2.48
N SER A 13 -10.12 10.69 -1.67
CA SER A 13 -8.68 10.79 -1.87
C SER A 13 -8.10 9.42 -2.24
N ALA A 14 -7.88 9.21 -3.54
CA ALA A 14 -7.35 7.97 -4.11
C ALA A 14 -5.85 7.81 -3.85
N LEU A 15 -5.27 8.62 -2.96
CA LEU A 15 -3.93 8.39 -2.48
C LEU A 15 -3.97 7.24 -1.45
N PRO A 16 -3.23 6.12 -1.68
CA PRO A 16 -2.99 5.11 -0.65
C PRO A 16 -2.69 5.75 0.69
N SER A 17 -3.24 5.19 1.77
CA SER A 17 -3.18 5.79 3.11
C SER A 17 -1.75 6.20 3.45
N ALA A 18 -1.57 7.46 3.87
CA ALA A 18 -0.25 8.03 4.12
C ALA A 18 0.56 7.20 5.13
N ARG A 19 -0.12 6.64 6.13
CA ARG A 19 0.48 5.73 7.12
C ARG A 19 1.05 4.46 6.49
N ALA A 20 0.37 3.86 5.52
CA ALA A 20 0.85 2.64 4.87
C ALA A 20 2.10 2.92 4.02
N ARG A 21 2.18 4.08 3.36
CA ARG A 21 3.38 4.50 2.62
C ARG A 21 4.57 4.72 3.55
N VAL A 22 4.34 5.36 4.71
CA VAL A 22 5.39 5.57 5.72
C VAL A 22 5.90 4.24 6.25
N LEU A 23 5.01 3.31 6.61
CA LEU A 23 5.41 1.98 7.08
C LEU A 23 6.20 1.20 6.03
N ALA A 24 5.77 1.22 4.76
CA ALA A 24 6.49 0.57 3.67
C ALA A 24 7.90 1.17 3.50
N PHE A 25 8.02 2.50 3.54
CA PHE A 25 9.31 3.18 3.45
C PHE A 25 10.24 2.80 4.61
N LEU A 26 9.72 2.80 5.85
CA LEU A 26 10.50 2.40 7.02
C LEU A 26 10.97 0.93 6.93
N ALA A 27 10.12 0.03 6.43
CA ALA A 27 10.49 -1.37 6.23
C ALA A 27 11.63 -1.52 5.21
N ILE A 28 11.55 -0.81 4.07
CA ILE A 28 12.59 -0.81 3.03
C ILE A 28 13.91 -0.26 3.57
N LEU A 29 13.89 0.85 4.31
CA LEU A 29 15.08 1.43 4.92
C LEU A 29 15.72 0.47 5.94
N THR A 30 14.90 -0.13 6.80
CA THR A 30 15.38 -1.06 7.83
C THR A 30 16.00 -2.30 7.19
N ALA A 31 15.37 -2.84 6.15
CA ALA A 31 15.88 -3.97 5.39
C ALA A 31 17.18 -3.63 4.64
N GLY A 32 17.26 -2.46 4.02
CA GLY A 32 18.46 -1.98 3.34
C GLY A 32 19.62 -1.78 4.31
N ALA A 33 19.38 -1.18 5.47
CA ALA A 33 20.41 -1.00 6.50
C ALA A 33 20.93 -2.34 7.02
N ALA A 34 20.03 -3.28 7.32
CA ALA A 34 20.41 -4.63 7.74
C ALA A 34 21.20 -5.37 6.64
N GLY A 35 20.73 -5.32 5.40
CA GLY A 35 21.40 -5.95 4.25
C GLY A 35 22.79 -5.37 3.99
N ALA A 36 22.96 -4.05 4.16
CA ALA A 36 24.25 -3.39 4.00
C ALA A 36 25.25 -3.81 5.10
N LEU A 37 24.80 -3.90 6.36
CA LEU A 37 25.63 -4.39 7.46
C LEU A 37 26.05 -5.85 7.26
N ILE A 38 25.12 -6.70 6.83
CA ILE A 38 25.41 -8.10 6.51
C ILE A 38 26.42 -8.18 5.36
N GLY A 39 26.21 -7.43 4.27
CA GLY A 39 27.10 -7.42 3.12
C GLY A 39 28.51 -6.91 3.43
N TRP A 40 28.64 -5.86 4.25
CA TRP A 40 29.92 -5.38 4.76
C TRP A 40 30.63 -6.46 5.57
N SER A 41 29.93 -7.02 6.56
CA SER A 41 30.49 -8.00 7.50
C SER A 41 30.94 -9.26 6.77
N PHE A 42 30.17 -9.70 5.78
CA PHE A 42 30.50 -10.87 4.99
C PHE A 42 31.82 -10.68 4.23
N VAL A 43 32.02 -9.53 3.59
CA VAL A 43 33.27 -9.27 2.84
C VAL A 43 34.45 -9.06 3.79
N GLU A 44 34.24 -8.39 4.91
CA GLU A 44 35.27 -8.19 5.94
C GLU A 44 35.80 -9.53 6.48
N LEU A 45 34.91 -10.51 6.70
CA LEU A 45 35.27 -11.85 7.17
C LEU A 45 36.07 -12.67 6.15
N GLN A 46 35.92 -12.38 4.85
CA GLN A 46 36.56 -13.13 3.77
C GLN A 46 37.94 -12.56 3.40
N CYS A 47 38.35 -11.43 3.98
CA CYS A 47 39.47 -10.65 3.49
C CYS A 47 40.53 -10.43 4.59
N HIS A 48 41.81 -10.54 4.22
CA HIS A 48 42.95 -10.28 5.09
C HIS A 48 43.76 -9.13 4.48
N GLY A 49 43.64 -7.91 5.02
CA GLY A 49 44.36 -6.73 4.53
C GLY A 49 43.46 -5.50 4.33
N ALA A 50 43.70 -4.71 3.28
CA ALA A 50 42.92 -3.50 3.00
C ALA A 50 41.60 -3.84 2.27
N CYS A 51 40.54 -4.05 3.04
CA CYS A 51 39.26 -4.53 2.53
C CYS A 51 38.21 -3.43 2.29
N THR A 52 38.58 -2.15 2.42
CA THR A 52 37.65 -1.01 2.41
C THR A 52 36.86 -0.89 1.11
N GLY A 53 37.49 -1.09 -0.04
CA GLY A 53 36.82 -1.06 -1.35
C GLY A 53 35.81 -2.20 -1.50
N PRO A 54 36.25 -3.47 -1.38
CA PRO A 54 35.36 -4.63 -1.45
C PRO A 54 34.23 -4.62 -0.40
N ALA A 55 34.52 -4.21 0.84
CA ALA A 55 33.52 -4.14 1.90
C ALA A 55 32.43 -3.10 1.59
N GLY A 56 32.83 -1.96 1.01
CA GLY A 56 31.89 -0.97 0.49
C GLY A 56 30.99 -1.53 -0.62
N VAL A 57 31.55 -2.30 -1.55
CA VAL A 57 30.76 -2.98 -2.60
C VAL A 57 29.80 -4.00 -1.99
N GLY A 58 30.26 -4.80 -1.02
CA GLY A 58 29.44 -5.75 -0.28
C GLY A 58 28.25 -5.08 0.41
N ALA A 59 28.48 -3.94 1.06
CA ALA A 59 27.43 -3.15 1.68
C ALA A 59 26.40 -2.62 0.68
N VAL A 60 26.84 -2.07 -0.46
CA VAL A 60 25.94 -1.54 -1.49
C VAL A 60 25.11 -2.65 -2.13
N VAL A 61 25.74 -3.78 -2.48
CA VAL A 61 25.05 -4.91 -3.11
C VAL A 61 24.08 -5.57 -2.13
N GLY A 62 24.53 -5.85 -0.89
CA GLY A 62 23.70 -6.46 0.14
C GLY A 62 22.52 -5.58 0.53
N GLY A 63 22.76 -4.28 0.74
CA GLY A 63 21.70 -3.31 1.06
C GLY A 63 20.73 -3.10 -0.09
N GLY A 64 21.22 -2.98 -1.32
CA GLY A 64 20.40 -2.81 -2.52
C GLY A 64 19.51 -4.03 -2.81
N ALA A 65 20.05 -5.24 -2.69
CA ALA A 65 19.30 -6.48 -2.87
C ALA A 65 18.20 -6.63 -1.81
N ALA A 66 18.53 -6.40 -0.53
CA ALA A 66 17.55 -6.49 0.56
C ALA A 66 16.44 -5.42 0.43
N ALA A 67 16.81 -4.16 0.17
CA ALA A 67 15.86 -3.08 -0.03
C ALA A 67 14.97 -3.34 -1.26
N GLY A 68 15.54 -3.82 -2.36
CA GLY A 68 14.81 -4.18 -3.58
C GLY A 68 13.77 -5.27 -3.33
N GLY A 69 14.14 -6.34 -2.64
CA GLY A 69 13.22 -7.42 -2.28
C GLY A 69 12.04 -6.94 -1.43
N VAL A 70 12.32 -6.15 -0.38
CA VAL A 70 11.27 -5.61 0.49
C VAL A 70 10.40 -4.59 -0.23
N ALA A 71 10.94 -3.80 -1.15
CA ALA A 71 10.16 -2.88 -1.96
C ALA A 71 9.11 -3.61 -2.81
N VAL A 72 9.49 -4.72 -3.46
CA VAL A 72 8.56 -5.53 -4.26
C VAL A 72 7.45 -6.10 -3.37
N VAL A 73 7.81 -6.74 -2.26
CA VAL A 73 6.81 -7.32 -1.32
C VAL A 73 5.88 -6.24 -0.80
N ALA A 74 6.40 -5.09 -0.36
CA ALA A 74 5.59 -3.98 0.12
C ALA A 74 4.60 -3.46 -0.93
N VAL A 75 5.02 -3.33 -2.19
CA VAL A 75 4.13 -2.94 -3.29
C VAL A 75 3.04 -3.98 -3.51
N LEU A 76 3.38 -5.27 -3.53
CA LEU A 76 2.40 -6.34 -3.71
C LEU A 76 1.39 -6.38 -2.55
N THR A 77 1.84 -6.20 -1.32
CA THR A 77 0.96 -6.12 -0.14
C THR A 77 0.04 -4.90 -0.20
N LEU A 78 0.56 -3.73 -0.60
CA LEU A 78 -0.24 -2.52 -0.77
C LEU A 78 -1.27 -2.68 -1.90
N ARG A 79 -0.90 -3.37 -2.99
CA ARG A 79 -1.82 -3.69 -4.10
C ARG A 79 -2.96 -4.59 -3.63
N ALA A 80 -2.63 -5.68 -2.94
CA ALA A 80 -3.64 -6.57 -2.37
C ALA A 80 -4.61 -5.79 -1.45
N MET A 81 -4.09 -4.99 -0.51
CA MET A 81 -4.94 -4.18 0.38
C MET A 81 -5.79 -3.14 -0.36
N GLY A 82 -5.33 -2.66 -1.52
CA GLY A 82 -6.08 -1.74 -2.38
C GLY A 82 -7.32 -2.40 -2.99
N GLU A 83 -7.14 -3.61 -3.56
CA GLU A 83 -8.23 -4.39 -4.16
C GLU A 83 -9.31 -4.77 -3.13
N TRP A 84 -8.91 -5.19 -1.93
CA TRP A 84 -9.86 -5.48 -0.85
C TRP A 84 -10.68 -4.24 -0.45
N ARG A 85 -10.08 -3.04 -0.49
CA ARG A 85 -10.75 -1.79 -0.12
C ARG A 85 -11.75 -1.33 -1.18
N SER A 86 -11.44 -1.52 -2.47
CA SER A 86 -12.39 -1.19 -3.55
C SER A 86 -13.62 -2.09 -3.51
N ILE A 87 -13.44 -3.40 -3.24
CA ILE A 87 -14.56 -4.35 -3.13
C ILE A 87 -15.51 -3.94 -2.00
N ARG A 88 -14.99 -3.57 -0.81
CA ARG A 88 -15.84 -3.12 0.31
C ARG A 88 -16.63 -1.85 0.00
N ALA A 89 -16.00 -0.88 -0.67
CA ALA A 89 -16.67 0.37 -1.03
C ALA A 89 -17.85 0.15 -2.00
N GLN A 90 -17.73 -0.82 -2.93
CA GLN A 90 -18.84 -1.18 -3.82
C GLN A 90 -20.00 -1.84 -3.06
N GLN A 91 -19.71 -2.75 -2.13
CA GLN A 91 -20.73 -3.42 -1.32
C GLN A 91 -21.52 -2.45 -0.44
N GLU A 92 -20.86 -1.43 0.11
CA GLU A 92 -21.51 -0.38 0.90
C GLU A 92 -22.48 0.46 0.04
N LEU A 93 -22.09 0.78 -1.20
CA LEU A 93 -22.95 1.49 -2.15
C LEU A 93 -24.15 0.64 -2.58
N GLU A 94 -23.94 -0.62 -2.96
CA GLU A 94 -25.01 -1.54 -3.36
C GLU A 94 -26.04 -1.73 -2.24
N ARG A 95 -25.59 -1.83 -0.98
CA ARG A 95 -26.51 -1.89 0.18
C ARG A 95 -27.33 -0.62 0.34
N ALA A 96 -26.69 0.55 0.23
CA ALA A 96 -27.40 1.83 0.32
C ALA A 96 -28.45 1.99 -0.80
N LEU A 97 -28.16 1.48 -2.00
CA LEU A 97 -29.12 1.46 -3.11
C LEU A 97 -30.28 0.49 -2.83
N ALA A 98 -29.99 -0.73 -2.37
CA ALA A 98 -31.01 -1.72 -2.04
C ALA A 98 -31.96 -1.26 -0.92
N GLU A 99 -31.43 -0.58 0.09
CA GLU A 99 -32.24 0.06 1.15
C GLU A 99 -33.14 1.18 0.59
N GLY A 100 -32.63 1.96 -0.36
CA GLY A 100 -33.40 2.99 -1.05
C GLY A 100 -34.52 2.42 -1.93
N GLU A 101 -34.28 1.31 -2.62
CA GLU A 101 -35.29 0.61 -3.42
C GLU A 101 -36.34 -0.08 -2.54
N ALA A 102 -35.95 -0.72 -1.44
CA ALA A 102 -36.88 -1.33 -0.49
C ALA A 102 -37.81 -0.28 0.15
N GLY A 103 -37.28 0.88 0.51
CA GLY A 103 -38.10 2.00 1.00
C GLY A 103 -39.04 2.60 -0.05
N ALA A 104 -38.70 2.50 -1.34
CA ALA A 104 -39.57 2.95 -2.44
C ALA A 104 -40.65 1.91 -2.79
N GLY A 105 -40.37 0.61 -2.62
CA GLY A 105 -41.30 -0.48 -2.87
C GLY A 105 -42.40 -0.65 -1.83
N GLU A 106 -42.12 -0.41 -0.55
CA GLU A 106 -43.10 -0.48 0.55
C GLU A 106 -44.22 0.59 0.45
N GLY A 107 -44.01 1.65 -0.35
CA GLY A 107 -45.02 2.69 -0.61
C GLY A 107 -45.89 2.45 -1.85
N ALA A 108 -45.63 1.39 -2.63
CA ALA A 108 -46.30 1.10 -3.90
C ALA A 108 -47.25 -0.10 -3.83
N ASP A 109 -47.89 -0.32 -2.67
CA ASP A 109 -49.08 -1.16 -2.55
C ASP A 109 -50.36 -0.29 -2.50
N PRO A 110 -50.90 0.15 -3.65
CA PRO A 110 -52.31 0.54 -3.72
C PRO A 110 -53.17 -0.73 -3.80
N GLU A 111 -53.70 -1.11 -2.64
CA GLU A 111 -54.93 -1.88 -2.39
C GLU A 111 -55.42 -2.92 -3.44
N GLY A 112 -55.61 -4.16 -2.98
CA GLY A 112 -56.89 -4.88 -3.21
C GLY A 112 -56.85 -6.13 -4.07
#